data_AF-A0A6I1NUV9-F1
#
_entry.id   AF-A0A6I1NUV9-F1
#
_cell.length_a   1.000
_cell.length_b   1.000
_cell.length_c   1.000
_cell.angle_alpha   90.00
_cell.angle_beta   90.00
_cell.angle_gamma   90.00
#
_symmetry.space_group_name_H-M   'P 1'
#
loop_
_entity.id
_entity.type
_entity.pdbx_description
1 polymer ?
#
loop_
_entity_poly.entity_id
_entity_poly.type
_entity_poly.pdbx_seq_one_letter_code
_entity_poly.pdbx_strand_id
1 'polypeptide(L)' 'MPRIQCSRCQRPQSHCLCPLIPRLDSRTRVLLLQHPSEVNHALNTARLAALGLSNAELIVGEVFEDLPALLNQP' A
#
# COMPACT_ATOMS: atom_id res chain seq x y z
N MET A 1 -17.68 -1.72 21.34
CA MET A 1 -16.97 -0.48 20.99
C MET A 1 -16.24 -0.65 19.66
N PRO A 2 -16.38 0.28 18.70
CA PRO A 2 -15.57 0.27 17.49
C PRO A 2 -14.10 0.42 17.89
N ARG A 3 -13.24 -0.45 17.37
CA ARG A 3 -11.80 -0.40 17.65
C ARG A 3 -11.22 0.79 16.87
N ILE A 4 -10.48 1.67 17.55
CA ILE A 4 -9.83 2.80 16.87
C ILE A 4 -8.82 2.23 15.86
N GLN A 5 -8.92 2.64 14.60
CA GLN A 5 -8.03 2.22 13.52
C GLN A 5 -7.02 3.32 13.20
N CYS A 6 -5.83 2.91 12.79
CA CYS A 6 -4.82 3.83 12.27
C CYS A 6 -5.28 4.40 10.92
N SER A 7 -5.30 5.72 10.74
CA SER A 7 -5.66 6.34 9.45
C SER A 7 -4.71 5.97 8.31
N ARG A 8 -3.46 5.60 8.61
CA ARG A 8 -2.41 5.29 7.63
C ARG A 8 -2.44 3.83 7.15
N CYS A 9 -2.53 2.85 8.07
CA CYS A 9 -2.55 1.42 7.70
C CYS A 9 -3.89 0.70 7.93
N GLN A 10 -4.90 1.39 8.46
CA GLN A 10 -6.26 0.91 8.84
C GLN A 10 -6.30 -0.31 9.77
N ARG A 11 -5.15 -0.72 10.32
CA ARG A 11 -5.09 -1.72 11.39
C ARG A 11 -5.64 -1.12 12.69
N PRO A 12 -6.17 -1.94 13.61
CA PRO A 12 -6.44 -1.50 14.97
C PRO A 12 -5.19 -0.84 15.57
N GLN A 13 -5.34 0.27 16.30
CA GLN A 13 -4.20 1.01 16.85
C GLN A 13 -3.24 0.14 17.67
N SER A 14 -3.78 -0.85 18.41
CA SER A 14 -2.99 -1.80 19.20
C SER A 14 -2.10 -2.73 18.38
N HIS A 15 -2.39 -2.91 17.08
CA HIS A 15 -1.63 -3.75 16.15
C HIS A 15 -1.06 -2.92 14.99
N CYS A 16 -0.91 -1.60 15.20
CA CYS A 16 -0.39 -0.70 14.19
C CYS A 16 1.11 -0.96 13.98
N LEU A 17 1.49 -1.20 12.73
CA LEU A 17 2.89 -1.40 12.34
C LEU A 17 3.54 -0.14 11.78
N CYS A 18 2.78 0.95 11.57
CA CYS A 18 3.30 2.19 10.99
C CYS A 18 4.57 2.76 11.65
N PRO A 19 4.74 2.69 12.99
CA PRO A 19 5.98 3.14 13.63
C PRO A 19 7.21 2.32 13.24
N LEU A 20 7.01 1.08 12.80
CA LEU A 20 8.08 0.16 12.40
C LEU A 20 8.38 0.22 10.89
N ILE A 21 7.55 0.92 10.11
CA ILE A 21 7.73 1.03 8.66
C ILE A 21 8.88 2.02 8.41
N PRO A 22 10.03 1.56 7.88
CA PRO A 22 11.12 2.46 7.51
C PRO A 22 10.69 3.32 6.32
N ARG A 23 11.37 4.44 6.10
CA ARG A 23 11.36 5.12 4.80
C ARG A 23 12.62 4.70 4.07
N LEU A 24 12.45 3.92 3.01
CA LEU A 24 13.52 3.38 2.19
C LEU A 24 13.57 4.13 0.87
N ASP A 25 14.73 4.65 0.53
CA ASP A 25 14.94 5.27 -0.77
C ASP A 25 14.97 4.21 -1.87
N SER A 26 14.15 4.41 -2.90
CA SER A 26 14.09 3.50 -4.05
C SER A 26 14.38 4.24 -5.36
N ARG A 27 15.47 3.82 -6.03
CA ARG A 27 15.82 4.32 -7.37
C ARG A 27 14.82 3.82 -8.41
N THR A 28 14.41 2.56 -8.28
CA THR A 28 13.39 1.96 -9.12
C THR A 28 12.01 2.34 -8.58
N ARG A 29 11.14 2.79 -9.47
CA ARG A 29 9.72 2.97 -9.15
C ARG A 29 9.06 1.61 -8.95
N VAL A 30 8.30 1.48 -7.88
CA VAL A 30 7.53 0.27 -7.58
C VAL A 30 6.04 0.55 -7.71
N LEU A 31 5.40 -0.05 -8.71
CA LEU A 31 3.95 -0.02 -8.86
C LEU A 31 3.34 -1.27 -8.22
N LEU A 32 2.53 -1.08 -7.20
CA LEU A 32 1.78 -2.15 -6.52
C LEU A 32 0.34 -2.14 -7.02
N LEU A 33 -0.07 -3.25 -7.62
CA LEU A 33 -1.45 -3.49 -8.04
C LEU A 33 -2.09 -4.45 -7.03
N GLN A 34 -3.10 -3.97 -6.32
CA GLN A 34 -3.75 -4.73 -5.26
C GLN A 34 -5.19 -5.05 -5.65
N HIS A 35 -5.58 -6.32 -5.54
CA HIS A 35 -6.95 -6.72 -5.75
C HIS A 35 -7.87 -6.19 -4.62
N PRO A 36 -9.11 -5.74 -4.88
CA PRO A 36 -10.00 -5.20 -3.85
C PRO A 36 -10.25 -6.15 -2.67
N SER A 37 -10.27 -7.47 -2.92
CA SER A 37 -10.43 -8.48 -1.87
C SER A 37 -9.25 -8.54 -0.89
N GLU A 38 -8.07 -8.04 -1.28
CA GLU A 38 -6.86 -8.05 -0.45
C GLU A 38 -6.71 -6.80 0.42
N VAL A 39 -7.46 -5.74 0.15
CA VAL A 39 -7.37 -4.45 0.87
C VAL A 39 -7.66 -4.63 2.36
N ASN A 40 -8.65 -5.47 2.68
CA ASN A 40 -9.08 -5.72 4.05
C ASN A 40 -8.39 -6.94 4.68
N HIS A 41 -7.46 -7.58 3.96
CA HIS A 41 -6.71 -8.70 4.49
C HIS A 41 -5.85 -8.24 5.67
N ALA A 42 -5.81 -9.02 6.75
CA ALA A 42 -5.19 -8.63 8.01
C ALA A 42 -3.71 -8.20 7.87
N LEU A 43 -3.00 -8.75 6.88
CA LEU A 43 -1.61 -8.39 6.59
C LEU A 43 -1.50 -7.07 5.81
N ASN A 44 -2.34 -6.86 4.79
CA ASN A 44 -2.31 -5.75 3.82
C ASN A 44 -0.87 -5.30 3.48
N THR A 45 -0.08 -6.27 3.00
CA THR A 45 1.36 -6.11 2.74
C THR A 45 1.62 -5.07 1.66
N ALA A 46 0.75 -4.97 0.65
CA ALA A 46 0.87 -3.98 -0.41
C ALA A 46 0.86 -2.55 0.15
N ARG A 47 -0.07 -2.24 1.07
CA ARG A 47 -0.08 -0.94 1.75
C ARG A 47 1.16 -0.74 2.62
N LEU A 48 1.61 -1.74 3.36
CA LEU A 48 2.82 -1.61 4.18
C LEU A 48 4.05 -1.30 3.32
N ALA A 49 4.20 -1.97 2.18
CA ALA A 49 5.28 -1.73 1.22
C ALA A 49 5.20 -0.32 0.62
N ALA A 50 4.02 0.11 0.16
CA ALA A 50 3.80 1.45 -0.39
C ALA A 50 4.10 2.56 0.64
N LEU A 51 3.82 2.31 1.92
CA LEU A 51 4.12 3.27 2.99
C LEU A 51 5.61 3.35 3.35
N GLY A 52 6.40 2.35 2.96
CA GLY A 52 7.81 2.24 3.33
C GLY A 52 8.80 2.58 2.21
N LEU A 53 8.39 2.52 0.95
CA LEU A 53 9.21 2.89 -0.20
C LEU A 53 8.96 4.35 -0.59
N SER A 54 10.01 5.12 -0.88
CA SER A 54 9.88 6.53 -1.24
C SER A 54 9.37 6.76 -2.67
N ASN A 55 9.61 5.81 -3.58
CA ASN A 55 9.14 5.84 -4.96
C ASN A 55 8.24 4.64 -5.25
N ALA A 56 7.13 4.54 -4.52
CA ALA A 56 6.12 3.51 -4.71
C ALA A 56 4.72 4.08 -4.83
N GLU A 57 3.91 3.42 -5.65
CA GLU A 57 2.52 3.74 -5.88
C GLU A 57 1.66 2.50 -5.68
N LEU A 58 0.51 2.64 -5.01
CA LEU A 58 -0.44 1.57 -4.79
C LEU A 58 -1.74 1.89 -5.50
N ILE A 59 -2.17 1.02 -6.40
CA ILE A 59 -3.44 1.12 -7.10
C ILE A 59 -4.27 -0.12 -6.76
N VAL A 60 -5.51 0.11 -6.36
CA VAL A 60 -6.46 -0.95 -6.03
C VAL A 60 -7.42 -1.13 -7.21
N GLY A 61 -7.52 -2.35 -7.74
CA GLY A 61 -8.38 -2.65 -8.87
C GLY A 61 -8.42 -4.15 -9.17
N GLU A 62 -9.52 -4.58 -9.76
CA GLU A 62 -9.64 -5.93 -10.33
C GLU A 62 -9.16 -5.96 -11.79
N VAL A 63 -9.40 -4.86 -12.51
CA VAL A 63 -8.96 -4.63 -13.90
C VAL A 63 -8.25 -3.28 -13.96
N PHE A 64 -7.15 -3.22 -14.72
CA PHE A 64 -6.29 -2.03 -14.86
C PHE A 64 -6.19 -1.64 -16.34
N GLU A 65 -7.22 -0.96 -16.86
CA GLU A 65 -7.29 -0.58 -18.28
C GLU A 65 -6.15 0.35 -18.70
N ASP A 66 -5.75 1.26 -17.80
CA ASP A 66 -4.67 2.23 -18.02
C ASP A 66 -3.27 1.69 -17.65
N LEU A 67 -3.11 0.38 -17.43
CA LEU A 67 -1.83 -0.22 -17.04
C LEU A 67 -0.65 0.13 -17.98
N PRO A 68 -0.81 0.14 -19.32
CA PRO A 68 0.27 0.55 -20.22
C PRO A 68 0.76 1.98 -19.97
N ALA A 69 -0.13 2.91 -19.63
CA ALA A 69 0.24 4.28 -19.31
C ALA A 69 0.94 4.37 -17.95
N LEU A 70 0.50 3.57 -16.97
CA LEU A 70 1.11 3.47 -15.64
C LEU A 70 2.53 2.90 -15.67
N LEU A 71 2.79 1.93 -16.55
CA LEU A 71 4.12 1.30 -16.69
C LEU A 71 5.13 2.19 -17.42
N ASN A 72 4.67 3.01 -18.37
CA ASN A 72 5.53 3.81 -19.25
C ASN A 72 5.61 5.28 -18.83
N GLN A 73 5.44 5.57 -17.54
CA GLN A 73 5.64 6.93 -17.06
C GLN A 73 7.14 7.32 -17.17
N PRO A 74 7.44 8.54 -17.64
CA PRO A 74 8.80 9.00 -17.91
C PRO A 74 9.68 9.10 -16.67
#